data_AF-A0A1M4YX23-F1
#
_entry.id   AF-A0A1M4YX23-F1
#
_cell.length_a   1.000
_cell.length_b   1.000
_cell.length_c   1.000
_cell.angle_alpha   90.00
_cell.angle_beta   90.00
_cell.angle_gamma   90.00
#
_symmetry.space_group_name_H-M   'P 1'
#
loop_
_entity.id
_entity.type
_entity.pdbx_description
1 polymer ?
#
loop_
_entity_poly.entity_id
_entity_poly.type
_entity_poly.pdbx_seq_one_letter_code
_entity_poly.pdbx_strand_id
1 'polypeptide(L)'
;MYLDATTSILHVGNCLSNIGFFDPKHEQILSVEKPGEGNMNVVLRIRTNKRSFIVKQSRPFVQKYPQIMGPIERIDVEYQFYKAVTNKAIESHIPEILTYNADHHLLILEDLGDCKDMSYLYDERNIKTSQLHRLLDIASQIHKSKPLEYPKNMELRLLNHQHIFVLPFLEASDFSLYTIQDGLEELALGYRTDKTLKKEISKVGQQYLSQGNVLLHGDYYPGSWMTKGDHIYVIDPEFSFMGFAEFDIGVLAAHSIMITMDMACLRTIKVGYPGRLNEQLLAQVAGIEIMRRLIGLAQLPLKRSLQEKKLLLEMARGLILNKSS
;
A
#
# COMPACT_ATOMS: atom_id res chain seq x y z
N MET A 1 -22.73 -2.88 -12.22
CA MET A 1 -22.26 -2.04 -13.36
C MET A 1 -20.94 -1.40 -12.95
N TYR A 2 -19.93 -1.41 -13.82
CA TYR A 2 -18.62 -0.82 -13.52
C TYR A 2 -18.47 0.57 -14.12
N LEU A 3 -18.03 1.53 -13.30
CA LEU A 3 -17.71 2.88 -13.71
C LEU A 3 -16.25 2.94 -14.19
N ASP A 4 -15.98 3.86 -15.12
CA ASP A 4 -14.67 4.22 -15.64
C ASP A 4 -14.62 5.73 -15.95
N ALA A 5 -13.42 6.26 -16.15
CA ALA A 5 -13.23 7.66 -16.54
C ALA A 5 -13.85 8.00 -17.91
N THR A 6 -14.09 6.99 -18.75
CA THR A 6 -14.77 7.11 -20.04
C THR A 6 -16.28 6.90 -19.93
N THR A 7 -16.81 6.51 -18.77
CA THR A 7 -18.26 6.43 -18.55
C THR A 7 -18.86 7.82 -18.68
N SER A 8 -19.90 7.95 -19.51
CA SER A 8 -20.55 9.25 -19.71
C SER A 8 -21.07 9.82 -18.38
N ILE A 9 -21.02 11.14 -18.23
CA ILE A 9 -21.52 11.85 -17.04
C ILE A 9 -22.97 11.44 -16.68
N LEU A 10 -23.86 11.28 -17.67
CA LEU A 10 -25.25 10.87 -17.43
C LEU A 10 -25.33 9.49 -16.73
N HIS A 11 -24.55 8.52 -17.20
CA HIS A 11 -24.51 7.18 -16.60
C HIS A 11 -23.90 7.20 -15.20
N VAL A 12 -22.85 7.99 -14.96
CA VAL A 12 -22.29 8.18 -13.61
C VAL A 12 -23.35 8.77 -12.68
N GLY A 13 -24.04 9.83 -13.11
CA GLY A 13 -25.11 10.47 -12.36
C GLY A 13 -26.25 9.52 -12.01
N ASN A 14 -26.70 8.71 -12.97
CA ASN A 14 -27.73 7.69 -12.74
C ASN A 14 -27.27 6.64 -11.72
N CYS A 15 -26.04 6.15 -11.83
CA CYS A 15 -25.48 5.18 -10.88
C CYS A 15 -25.46 5.75 -9.45
N LEU A 16 -24.93 6.97 -9.28
CA LEU A 16 -24.86 7.65 -7.98
C LEU A 16 -26.24 8.01 -7.42
N SER A 17 -27.22 8.29 -8.29
CA SER A 17 -28.59 8.56 -7.88
C SER A 17 -29.33 7.29 -7.45
N ASN A 18 -29.10 6.17 -8.13
CA ASN A 18 -29.67 4.87 -7.77
C ASN A 18 -29.25 4.39 -6.38
N ILE A 19 -28.05 4.76 -5.92
CA ILE A 19 -27.58 4.47 -4.56
C ILE A 19 -27.94 5.58 -3.55
N GLY A 20 -28.72 6.59 -3.96
CA GLY A 20 -29.18 7.67 -3.09
C GLY A 20 -28.14 8.72 -2.72
N PHE A 21 -26.95 8.73 -3.36
CA PHE A 21 -25.87 9.66 -3.02
C PHE A 21 -25.95 11.00 -3.77
N PHE A 22 -26.57 11.00 -4.95
CA PHE A 22 -26.60 12.13 -5.88
C PHE A 22 -28.03 12.44 -6.37
N ASP A 23 -28.41 13.71 -6.32
CA ASP A 23 -29.71 14.17 -6.86
C ASP A 23 -29.50 15.04 -8.11
N PRO A 24 -29.81 14.52 -9.33
CA PRO A 24 -29.64 15.27 -10.57
C PRO A 24 -30.54 16.51 -10.68
N LYS A 25 -31.55 16.68 -9.83
CA LYS A 25 -32.38 17.91 -9.79
C LYS A 25 -31.67 19.09 -9.14
N HIS A 26 -30.68 18.82 -8.30
CA HIS A 26 -30.05 19.83 -7.45
C HIS A 26 -28.53 19.87 -7.59
N GLU A 27 -27.90 18.87 -8.17
CA GLU A 27 -26.46 18.78 -8.34
C GLU A 27 -26.16 18.31 -9.77
N GLN A 28 -25.14 18.89 -10.41
CA GLN A 28 -24.71 18.54 -11.75
C GLN A 28 -23.25 18.11 -11.73
N ILE A 29 -22.95 16.94 -12.29
CA ILE A 29 -21.57 16.49 -12.52
C ILE A 29 -20.98 17.30 -13.68
N LEU A 30 -19.84 17.93 -13.41
CA LEU A 30 -19.08 18.74 -14.35
C LEU A 30 -17.96 17.94 -15.00
N SER A 31 -17.27 17.09 -14.23
CA SER A 31 -16.20 16.23 -14.75
C SER A 31 -16.09 14.91 -14.00
N VAL A 32 -15.54 13.92 -14.70
CA VAL A 32 -15.14 12.61 -14.20
C VAL A 32 -13.69 12.41 -14.62
N GLU A 33 -12.80 12.28 -13.66
CA GLU A 33 -11.35 12.27 -13.89
C GLU A 33 -10.69 11.12 -13.14
N LYS A 34 -9.51 10.69 -13.59
CA LYS A 34 -8.65 9.81 -12.80
C LYS A 34 -7.75 10.68 -11.92
N PRO A 35 -7.86 10.62 -10.57
CA PRO A 35 -7.00 11.41 -9.69
C PRO A 35 -5.59 10.81 -9.53
N GLY A 36 -5.40 9.56 -9.96
CA GLY A 36 -4.14 8.83 -9.91
C GLY A 36 -4.29 7.45 -10.55
N GLU A 37 -3.20 6.69 -10.58
CA GLU A 37 -3.20 5.30 -11.08
C GLU A 37 -3.78 4.37 -10.00
N GLY A 38 -5.04 3.95 -10.16
CA GLY A 38 -5.66 2.97 -9.27
C GLY A 38 -5.02 1.59 -9.46
N ASN A 39 -4.29 1.10 -8.44
CA ASN A 39 -3.60 -0.19 -8.54
C ASN A 39 -4.61 -1.36 -8.55
N MET A 40 -5.42 -1.49 -7.50
CA MET A 40 -6.37 -2.59 -7.37
C MET A 40 -7.79 -2.22 -7.81
N ASN A 41 -8.22 -1.00 -7.48
CA ASN A 41 -9.59 -0.53 -7.70
C ASN A 41 -9.62 0.55 -8.77
N VAL A 42 -10.78 0.72 -9.42
CA VAL A 42 -11.05 1.95 -10.17
C VAL A 42 -11.18 3.08 -9.17
N VAL A 43 -10.50 4.19 -9.43
CA VAL A 43 -10.59 5.42 -8.64
C VAL A 43 -10.95 6.56 -9.58
N LEU A 44 -12.07 7.23 -9.30
CA LEU A 44 -12.57 8.37 -10.07
C LEU A 44 -12.76 9.57 -9.15
N ARG A 45 -12.28 10.73 -9.57
CA ARG A 45 -12.65 12.01 -8.98
C ARG A 45 -13.86 12.54 -9.74
N ILE A 46 -14.94 12.78 -9.04
CA ILE A 46 -16.14 13.41 -9.58
C ILE A 46 -16.17 14.85 -9.08
N ARG A 47 -16.20 15.81 -10.01
CA ARG A 47 -16.44 17.22 -9.67
C ARG A 47 -17.85 17.58 -10.07
N THR A 48 -18.59 18.18 -9.15
CA THR A 48 -19.91 18.73 -9.39
C THR A 48 -19.89 20.24 -9.28
N ASN A 49 -21.01 20.89 -9.60
CA ASN A 49 -21.18 22.31 -9.35
C ASN A 49 -21.25 22.71 -7.86
N LYS A 50 -21.18 21.74 -6.93
CA LYS A 50 -21.28 21.96 -5.48
C LYS A 50 -20.08 21.45 -4.68
N ARG A 51 -19.45 20.37 -5.12
CA ARG A 51 -18.42 19.66 -4.35
C ARG A 51 -17.57 18.77 -5.26
N SER A 52 -16.56 18.15 -4.69
CA SER A 52 -15.88 17.01 -5.29
C SER A 52 -15.78 15.85 -4.31
N PHE A 53 -15.69 14.63 -4.85
CA PHE A 53 -15.56 13.40 -4.07
C PHE A 53 -14.85 12.32 -4.89
N ILE A 54 -14.29 11.34 -4.20
CA ILE A 54 -13.63 10.18 -4.81
C ILE A 54 -14.57 8.99 -4.80
N VAL A 55 -14.80 8.39 -5.96
CA VAL A 55 -15.52 7.14 -6.13
C VAL A 55 -14.50 6.03 -6.36
N LYS A 56 -14.44 5.08 -5.42
CA LYS A 56 -13.66 3.85 -5.55
C LYS A 56 -14.59 2.68 -5.84
N GLN A 57 -14.25 1.87 -6.83
CA GLN A 57 -15.01 0.67 -7.18
C GLN A 57 -14.09 -0.53 -7.38
N SER A 58 -14.42 -1.64 -6.72
CA SER A 58 -13.72 -2.91 -6.92
C SER A 58 -14.31 -3.72 -8.07
N ARG A 59 -13.48 -4.58 -8.65
CA ARG A 59 -13.75 -5.47 -9.80
C ARG A 59 -13.24 -6.87 -9.48
N PRO A 60 -13.67 -7.95 -10.17
CA PRO A 60 -13.18 -9.30 -9.90
C PRO A 60 -11.71 -9.53 -10.33
N PHE A 61 -11.01 -8.47 -10.76
CA PHE A 61 -9.61 -8.47 -11.15
C PHE A 61 -8.90 -7.21 -10.64
N VAL A 62 -7.57 -7.22 -10.67
CA VAL A 62 -6.70 -6.08 -10.32
C VAL A 62 -6.77 -5.04 -11.43
N GLN A 63 -7.14 -3.80 -11.10
CA GLN A 63 -7.34 -2.74 -12.08
C GLN A 63 -6.10 -2.48 -12.97
N LYS A 64 -4.91 -2.48 -12.39
CA LYS A 64 -3.64 -2.29 -13.11
C LYS A 64 -3.20 -3.52 -13.92
N TYR A 65 -3.62 -4.71 -13.52
CA TYR A 65 -3.27 -5.98 -14.14
C TYR A 65 -4.53 -6.83 -14.32
N PRO A 66 -5.39 -6.53 -15.32
CA PRO A 66 -6.69 -7.18 -15.47
C PRO A 66 -6.66 -8.70 -15.65
N GLN A 67 -5.50 -9.26 -16.00
CA GLN A 67 -5.25 -10.70 -16.07
C GLN A 67 -5.10 -11.37 -14.69
N ILE A 68 -4.90 -10.59 -13.63
CA ILE A 68 -4.78 -11.08 -12.25
C ILE A 68 -6.16 -10.96 -11.58
N MET A 69 -6.75 -12.10 -11.24
CA MET A 69 -8.01 -12.14 -10.48
C MET A 69 -7.79 -11.59 -9.06
N GLY A 70 -8.80 -10.94 -8.51
CA GLY A 70 -8.76 -10.41 -7.15
C GLY A 70 -10.16 -10.35 -6.52
N PRO A 71 -10.27 -10.52 -5.19
CA PRO A 71 -11.55 -10.55 -4.50
C PRO A 71 -12.28 -9.22 -4.68
N ILE A 72 -13.52 -9.27 -5.16
CA ILE A 72 -14.30 -8.06 -5.44
C ILE A 72 -14.69 -7.36 -4.12
N GLU A 73 -14.80 -8.11 -3.04
CA GLU A 73 -15.13 -7.67 -1.69
C GLU A 73 -14.02 -6.85 -1.03
N ARG A 74 -12.82 -6.71 -1.64
CA ARG A 74 -11.71 -5.91 -1.06
C ARG A 74 -12.08 -4.46 -0.75
N ILE A 75 -13.06 -3.89 -1.44
CA ILE A 75 -13.54 -2.54 -1.14
C ILE A 75 -14.35 -2.46 0.16
N ASP A 76 -15.00 -3.57 0.57
CA ASP A 76 -15.58 -3.66 1.92
C ASP A 76 -14.47 -3.64 2.97
N VAL A 77 -13.36 -4.34 2.75
CA VAL A 77 -12.23 -4.33 3.70
C VAL A 77 -11.68 -2.92 3.91
N GLU A 78 -11.56 -2.14 2.84
CA GLU A 78 -11.20 -0.72 2.93
C GLU A 78 -12.24 0.09 3.73
N TYR A 79 -13.53 -0.13 3.49
CA TYR A 79 -14.60 0.49 4.28
C TYR A 79 -14.52 0.11 5.77
N GLN A 80 -14.31 -1.17 6.09
CA GLN A 80 -14.17 -1.66 7.46
C GLN A 80 -12.94 -1.06 8.16
N PHE A 81 -11.84 -0.82 7.43
CA PHE A 81 -10.67 -0.13 7.98
C PHE A 81 -11.04 1.26 8.49
N TYR A 82 -11.63 2.10 7.63
CA TYR A 82 -12.00 3.46 8.00
C TYR A 82 -13.03 3.49 9.14
N LYS A 83 -13.92 2.48 9.21
CA LYS A 83 -14.83 2.29 10.35
C LYS A 83 -14.14 1.87 11.64
N ALA A 84 -13.06 1.10 11.57
CA ALA A 84 -12.32 0.60 12.73
C ALA A 84 -11.39 1.67 13.35
N VAL A 85 -10.92 2.61 12.54
CA VAL A 85 -9.97 3.64 12.92
C VAL A 85 -10.71 4.88 13.42
N THR A 86 -11.22 4.83 14.66
CA THR A 86 -12.07 5.90 15.25
C THR A 86 -11.33 6.84 16.20
N ASN A 87 -10.01 6.75 16.28
CA ASN A 87 -9.24 7.59 17.20
C ASN A 87 -9.14 9.02 16.63
N LYS A 88 -9.50 10.02 17.42
CA LYS A 88 -9.43 11.45 17.05
C LYS A 88 -8.04 11.88 16.56
N ALA A 89 -6.97 11.23 17.02
CA ALA A 89 -5.60 11.55 16.63
C ALA A 89 -5.28 11.18 15.16
N ILE A 90 -6.07 10.33 14.51
CA ILE A 90 -5.87 9.90 13.12
C ILE A 90 -6.98 10.37 12.19
N GLU A 91 -8.12 10.82 12.72
CA GLU A 91 -9.27 11.32 11.96
C GLU A 91 -8.87 12.34 10.86
N SER A 92 -7.98 13.28 11.16
CA SER A 92 -7.49 14.27 10.18
C SER A 92 -6.49 13.72 9.16
N HIS A 93 -6.02 12.48 9.32
CA HIS A 93 -5.00 11.83 8.49
C HIS A 93 -5.58 10.74 7.57
N ILE A 94 -6.90 10.56 7.53
CA ILE A 94 -7.61 9.63 6.65
C ILE A 94 -8.78 10.38 5.99
N PRO A 95 -9.23 9.98 4.79
CA PRO A 95 -10.40 10.60 4.17
C PRO A 95 -11.69 10.21 4.91
N GLU A 96 -12.66 11.12 4.95
CA GLU A 96 -14.01 10.81 5.45
C GLU A 96 -14.76 9.85 4.50
N ILE A 97 -15.53 8.92 5.08
CA ILE A 97 -16.46 8.08 4.31
C ILE A 97 -17.73 8.88 4.04
N LEU A 98 -18.03 9.14 2.76
CA LEU A 98 -19.26 9.80 2.35
C LEU A 98 -20.40 8.81 2.11
N THR A 99 -20.10 7.66 1.52
CA THR A 99 -21.08 6.58 1.28
C THR A 99 -20.38 5.26 1.00
N TYR A 100 -20.99 4.15 1.41
CA TYR A 100 -20.60 2.81 1.01
C TYR A 100 -21.82 2.06 0.47
N ASN A 101 -21.65 1.34 -0.64
CA ASN A 101 -22.70 0.52 -1.23
C ASN A 101 -22.14 -0.86 -1.57
N ALA A 102 -22.53 -1.86 -0.78
CA ALA A 102 -22.05 -3.23 -0.91
C ALA A 102 -22.47 -3.87 -2.25
N ASP A 103 -23.72 -3.68 -2.67
CA ASP A 103 -24.29 -4.30 -3.88
C ASP A 103 -23.54 -3.92 -5.16
N HIS A 104 -22.97 -2.71 -5.20
CA HIS A 104 -22.20 -2.21 -6.34
C HIS A 104 -20.69 -2.20 -6.10
N HIS A 105 -20.23 -2.68 -4.94
CA HIS A 105 -18.83 -2.64 -4.52
C HIS A 105 -18.22 -1.23 -4.64
N LEU A 106 -18.97 -0.23 -4.16
CA LEU A 106 -18.61 1.19 -4.23
C LEU A 106 -18.30 1.75 -2.84
N LEU A 107 -17.22 2.51 -2.75
CA LEU A 107 -16.88 3.34 -1.61
C LEU A 107 -16.65 4.78 -2.11
N ILE A 108 -17.40 5.72 -1.57
CA ILE A 108 -17.29 7.14 -1.88
C ILE A 108 -16.64 7.84 -0.69
N LEU A 109 -15.52 8.48 -0.95
CA LEU A 109 -14.67 9.14 0.04
C LEU A 109 -14.58 10.63 -0.22
N GLU A 110 -14.21 11.38 0.82
CA GLU A 110 -13.78 12.76 0.72
C GLU A 110 -12.72 12.94 -0.38
N ASP A 111 -12.87 14.00 -1.17
CA ASP A 111 -11.77 14.44 -2.04
C ASP A 111 -10.82 15.34 -1.26
N LEU A 112 -9.64 14.81 -0.95
CA LEU A 112 -8.56 15.51 -0.27
C LEU A 112 -7.97 16.70 -1.08
N GLY A 113 -8.47 16.91 -2.30
CA GLY A 113 -8.15 18.03 -3.17
C GLY A 113 -6.78 17.86 -3.84
N ASP A 114 -6.02 18.95 -3.92
CA ASP A 114 -4.70 18.99 -4.59
C ASP A 114 -3.58 18.44 -3.68
N CYS A 115 -3.79 17.22 -3.21
CA CYS A 115 -2.76 16.45 -2.52
C CYS A 115 -1.83 15.78 -3.53
N LYS A 116 -0.58 15.55 -3.13
CA LYS A 116 0.43 14.85 -3.92
C LYS A 116 0.70 13.47 -3.33
N ASP A 117 0.71 12.44 -4.16
CA ASP A 117 1.27 11.12 -3.82
C ASP A 117 2.74 11.28 -3.39
N MET A 118 3.13 10.69 -2.27
CA MET A 118 4.48 10.79 -1.72
C MET A 118 5.52 9.94 -2.44
N SER A 119 5.17 9.25 -3.53
CA SER A 119 6.15 8.58 -4.40
C SER A 119 7.20 9.55 -4.99
N TYR A 120 6.95 10.87 -4.98
CA TYR A 120 7.97 11.88 -5.31
C TYR A 120 9.25 11.75 -4.45
N LEU A 121 9.15 11.18 -3.24
CA LEU A 121 10.30 10.97 -2.35
C LEU A 121 11.38 10.08 -2.98
N TYR A 122 11.03 9.16 -3.88
CA TYR A 122 12.03 8.33 -4.58
C TYR A 122 12.93 9.17 -5.49
N ASP A 123 12.38 10.21 -6.12
CA ASP A 123 13.12 11.14 -6.97
C ASP A 123 13.92 12.13 -6.12
N GLU A 124 13.35 12.64 -5.01
CA GLU A 124 14.06 13.53 -4.09
C GLU A 124 15.18 12.84 -3.30
N ARG A 125 15.13 11.50 -3.20
CA ARG A 125 16.08 10.67 -2.45
C ARG A 125 16.26 11.11 -1.00
N ASN A 126 15.21 11.68 -0.43
CA ASN A 126 15.21 12.23 0.91
C ASN A 126 13.83 12.08 1.54
N ILE A 127 13.80 11.80 2.83
CA ILE A 127 12.60 11.89 3.67
C ILE A 127 12.95 12.71 4.89
N LYS A 128 12.24 13.82 5.12
CA LYS A 128 12.51 14.67 6.27
C LYS A 128 12.19 13.90 7.55
N THR A 129 13.00 14.10 8.60
CA THR A 129 12.75 13.48 9.92
C THR A 129 11.34 13.76 10.44
N SER A 130 10.80 14.97 10.21
CA SER A 130 9.43 15.33 10.58
C SER A 130 8.37 14.52 9.82
N GLN A 131 8.58 14.23 8.53
CA GLN A 131 7.70 13.39 7.73
C GLN A 131 7.74 11.94 8.23
N LEU A 132 8.95 11.43 8.50
CA LEU A 132 9.13 10.08 9.03
C LEU A 132 8.45 9.90 10.40
N HIS A 133 8.62 10.86 11.31
CA HIS A 133 7.93 10.85 12.60
C HIS A 133 6.41 10.92 12.43
N ARG A 134 5.91 11.77 11.53
CA ARG A 134 4.47 11.87 11.26
C ARG A 134 3.89 10.56 10.72
N LEU A 135 4.57 9.92 9.77
CA LEU A 135 4.17 8.63 9.22
C LEU A 135 4.18 7.53 10.31
N LEU A 136 5.14 7.58 11.22
CA LEU A 136 5.22 6.64 12.33
C LEU A 136 4.11 6.86 13.35
N ASP A 137 3.78 8.11 13.66
CA ASP A 137 2.68 8.48 14.53
C ASP A 137 1.35 7.98 13.96
N ILE A 138 1.10 8.21 12.67
CA ILE A 138 -0.12 7.74 11.99
C ILE A 138 -0.22 6.21 12.06
N ALA A 139 0.83 5.48 11.69
CA ALA A 139 0.87 4.02 11.79
C ALA A 139 0.59 3.53 13.23
N SER A 140 1.19 4.20 14.23
CA SER A 140 0.91 3.88 15.63
C SER A 140 -0.55 4.08 16.02
N GLN A 141 -1.20 5.15 15.55
CA GLN A 141 -2.63 5.36 15.83
C GLN A 141 -3.51 4.29 15.15
N ILE A 142 -3.18 3.85 13.92
CA ILE A 142 -3.84 2.70 13.28
C ILE A 142 -3.72 1.48 14.19
N HIS A 143 -2.50 1.14 14.63
CA HIS A 143 -2.20 -0.07 15.41
C HIS A 143 -2.83 -0.09 16.81
N LYS A 144 -3.19 1.09 17.35
CA LYS A 144 -3.93 1.23 18.62
C LYS A 144 -5.42 0.91 18.47
N SER A 145 -5.95 0.90 17.26
CA SER A 145 -7.34 0.54 17.01
C SER A 145 -7.60 -0.92 17.38
N LYS A 146 -8.71 -1.18 18.08
CA LYS A 146 -9.11 -2.51 18.57
C LYS A 146 -10.55 -2.81 18.13
N PRO A 147 -10.78 -3.06 16.83
CA PRO A 147 -12.08 -3.52 16.38
C PRO A 147 -12.41 -4.86 17.05
N LEU A 148 -13.68 -5.07 17.41
CA LEU A 148 -14.14 -6.32 18.04
C LEU A 148 -14.04 -7.49 17.06
N GLU A 149 -14.47 -7.25 15.81
CA GLU A 149 -14.35 -8.19 14.69
C GLU A 149 -13.76 -7.45 13.50
N TYR A 150 -12.97 -8.16 12.69
CA TYR A 150 -12.36 -7.60 11.50
C TYR A 150 -12.22 -8.66 10.40
N PRO A 151 -12.39 -8.31 9.11
CA PRO A 151 -12.21 -9.26 8.02
C PRO A 151 -10.82 -9.91 8.04
N LYS A 152 -10.77 -11.22 7.80
CA LYS A 152 -9.49 -11.95 7.67
C LYS A 152 -8.71 -11.55 6.42
N ASN A 153 -9.43 -11.06 5.40
CA ASN A 153 -8.91 -10.66 4.09
C ASN A 153 -8.01 -11.73 3.42
N MET A 154 -8.35 -13.02 3.60
CA MET A 154 -7.43 -14.13 3.32
C MET A 154 -7.10 -14.27 1.83
N GLU A 155 -8.07 -14.12 0.93
CA GLU A 155 -7.82 -14.26 -0.51
C GLU A 155 -6.84 -13.20 -1.03
N LEU A 156 -7.06 -11.93 -0.62
CA LEU A 156 -6.15 -10.85 -1.01
C LEU A 156 -4.78 -10.98 -0.34
N ARG A 157 -4.72 -11.46 0.91
CA ARG A 157 -3.46 -11.77 1.60
C ARG A 157 -2.71 -12.91 0.93
N LEU A 158 -3.38 -13.96 0.45
CA LEU A 158 -2.73 -15.04 -0.30
C LEU A 158 -2.15 -14.52 -1.61
N LEU A 159 -2.89 -13.66 -2.33
CA LEU A 159 -2.36 -12.99 -3.52
C LEU A 159 -1.12 -12.14 -3.18
N ASN A 160 -1.22 -11.27 -2.17
CA ASN A 160 -0.10 -10.42 -1.75
C ASN A 160 1.09 -11.25 -1.27
N HIS A 161 0.84 -12.36 -0.57
CA HIS A 161 1.87 -13.28 -0.11
C HIS A 161 2.67 -13.86 -1.28
N GLN A 162 2.04 -14.20 -2.40
CA GLN A 162 2.76 -14.63 -3.60
C GLN A 162 3.71 -13.54 -4.09
N HIS A 163 3.24 -12.30 -4.20
CA HIS A 163 4.02 -11.18 -4.72
C HIS A 163 5.12 -10.69 -3.77
N ILE A 164 4.97 -10.88 -2.45
CA ILE A 164 5.96 -10.46 -1.46
C ILE A 164 6.97 -11.57 -1.16
N PHE A 165 6.52 -12.81 -0.94
CA PHE A 165 7.34 -13.87 -0.33
C PHE A 165 7.70 -15.02 -1.28
N VAL A 166 7.05 -15.14 -2.45
CA VAL A 166 7.22 -16.30 -3.35
C VAL A 166 7.82 -15.89 -4.69
N LEU A 167 7.04 -15.16 -5.50
CA LEU A 167 7.35 -14.86 -6.90
C LEU A 167 8.71 -14.18 -7.12
N PRO A 168 9.13 -13.18 -6.30
CA PRO A 168 10.44 -12.54 -6.49
C PRO A 168 11.63 -13.52 -6.34
N PHE A 169 11.42 -14.64 -5.65
CA PHE A 169 12.46 -15.58 -5.22
C PHE A 169 12.37 -16.95 -5.93
N LEU A 170 11.47 -17.10 -6.91
CA LEU A 170 11.44 -18.25 -7.80
C LEU A 170 12.64 -18.20 -8.76
N GLU A 171 13.25 -19.36 -9.02
CA GLU A 171 14.39 -19.44 -9.95
C GLU A 171 13.95 -19.16 -11.38
N ALA A 172 12.83 -19.75 -11.80
CA ALA A 172 12.13 -19.39 -13.02
C ALA A 172 10.97 -18.44 -12.68
N SER A 173 10.95 -17.28 -13.33
CA SER A 173 9.91 -16.26 -13.16
C SER A 173 9.30 -15.96 -14.52
N ASP A 174 7.97 -15.90 -14.59
CA ASP A 174 7.25 -15.45 -15.79
C ASP A 174 7.41 -13.94 -16.04
N PHE A 175 8.01 -13.23 -15.07
CA PHE A 175 8.38 -11.83 -15.16
C PHE A 175 9.90 -11.68 -15.32
N SER A 176 10.31 -11.12 -16.45
CA SER A 176 11.71 -10.90 -16.82
C SER A 176 12.19 -9.52 -16.35
N LEU A 177 13.28 -9.47 -15.59
CA LEU A 177 13.88 -8.20 -15.16
C LEU A 177 14.71 -7.54 -16.26
N TYR A 178 14.99 -8.25 -17.37
CA TYR A 178 15.64 -7.65 -18.55
C TYR A 178 14.85 -6.49 -19.13
N THR A 179 13.51 -6.52 -19.04
CA THR A 179 12.66 -5.42 -19.51
C THR A 179 12.61 -4.24 -18.55
N ILE A 180 13.18 -4.39 -17.34
CA ILE A 180 13.20 -3.35 -16.31
C ILE A 180 14.54 -2.61 -16.33
N GLN A 181 15.65 -3.34 -16.30
CA GLN A 181 16.98 -2.77 -16.34
C GLN A 181 18.01 -3.84 -16.71
N ASP A 182 18.93 -3.49 -17.60
CA ASP A 182 20.05 -4.36 -17.97
C ASP A 182 20.91 -4.74 -16.74
N GLY A 183 21.28 -6.01 -16.64
CA GLY A 183 22.02 -6.60 -15.52
C GLY A 183 21.22 -6.94 -14.26
N LEU A 184 19.94 -6.56 -14.16
CA LEU A 184 19.14 -6.77 -12.95
C LEU A 184 18.72 -8.23 -12.75
N GLU A 185 18.49 -8.98 -13.84
CA GLU A 185 18.18 -10.41 -13.79
C GLU A 185 19.35 -11.20 -13.21
N GLU A 186 20.57 -10.90 -13.66
CA GLU A 186 21.81 -11.51 -13.18
C GLU A 186 22.03 -11.24 -11.69
N LEU A 187 21.75 -10.01 -11.24
CA LEU A 187 21.80 -9.68 -9.82
C LEU A 187 20.77 -10.48 -9.01
N ALA A 188 19.54 -10.64 -9.52
CA ALA A 188 18.47 -11.34 -8.84
C ALA A 188 18.75 -12.85 -8.66
N LEU A 189 19.45 -13.47 -9.61
CA LEU A 189 19.73 -14.91 -9.62
C LEU A 189 20.46 -15.39 -8.35
N GLY A 190 21.40 -14.58 -7.84
CA GLY A 190 22.13 -14.88 -6.61
C GLY A 190 21.22 -15.01 -5.37
N TYR A 191 20.09 -14.31 -5.36
CA TYR A 191 19.12 -14.34 -4.26
C TYR A 191 18.06 -15.44 -4.46
N ARG A 192 17.66 -15.70 -5.71
CA ARG A 192 16.70 -16.77 -6.06
C ARG A 192 17.23 -18.18 -5.79
N THR A 193 18.56 -18.34 -5.79
CA THR A 193 19.25 -19.61 -5.49
C THR A 193 19.74 -19.73 -4.04
N ASP A 194 19.65 -18.66 -3.23
CA ASP A 194 20.04 -18.68 -1.82
C ASP A 194 18.99 -19.41 -0.95
N LYS A 195 19.25 -20.68 -0.66
CA LYS A 195 18.37 -21.54 0.15
C LYS A 195 18.19 -21.02 1.58
N THR A 196 19.19 -20.36 2.16
CA THR A 196 19.13 -19.86 3.54
C THR A 196 18.21 -18.65 3.59
N LEU A 197 18.40 -17.73 2.65
CA LEU A 197 17.54 -16.57 2.48
C LEU A 197 16.07 -16.98 2.29
N LYS A 198 15.79 -17.88 1.33
CA LYS A 198 14.43 -18.36 1.05
C LYS A 198 13.76 -19.01 2.25
N LYS A 199 14.52 -19.71 3.09
CA LYS A 199 14.01 -20.30 4.34
C LYS A 199 13.50 -19.23 5.31
N GLU A 200 14.27 -18.16 5.52
CA GLU A 200 13.84 -17.07 6.41
C GLU A 200 12.65 -16.29 5.82
N ILE A 201 12.67 -16.01 4.50
CA ILE A 201 11.54 -15.37 3.80
C ILE A 201 10.26 -16.20 3.96
N SER A 202 10.34 -17.52 3.79
CA SER A 202 9.19 -18.42 3.92
C SER A 202 8.60 -18.41 5.33
N LYS A 203 9.43 -18.34 6.39
CA LYS A 203 8.96 -18.23 7.77
C LYS A 203 8.17 -16.93 7.99
N VAL A 204 8.68 -15.80 7.50
CA VAL A 204 7.97 -14.51 7.60
C VAL A 204 6.68 -14.54 6.79
N GLY A 205 6.68 -15.16 5.60
CA GLY A 205 5.47 -15.36 4.81
C GLY A 205 4.41 -16.20 5.52
N GLN A 206 4.80 -17.28 6.19
CA GLN A 206 3.89 -18.07 7.04
C GLN A 206 3.32 -17.23 8.19
N GLN A 207 4.16 -16.42 8.83
CA GLN A 207 3.71 -15.51 9.88
C GLN A 207 2.75 -14.43 9.33
N TYR A 208 2.99 -13.90 8.13
CA TYR A 208 2.09 -12.96 7.45
C TYR A 208 0.69 -13.53 7.24
N LEU A 209 0.56 -14.84 6.97
CA LEU A 209 -0.73 -15.52 6.82
C LEU A 209 -1.39 -15.93 8.15
N SER A 210 -0.66 -15.86 9.26
CA SER A 210 -1.20 -16.16 10.59
C SER A 210 -2.15 -15.06 11.09
N GLN A 211 -2.96 -15.37 12.10
CA GLN A 211 -3.83 -14.41 12.75
C GLN A 211 -3.02 -13.57 13.75
N GLY A 212 -3.13 -12.25 13.67
CA GLY A 212 -2.55 -11.33 14.64
C GLY A 212 -3.59 -10.56 15.48
N ASN A 213 -3.12 -9.58 16.23
CA ASN A 213 -3.89 -8.79 17.20
C ASN A 213 -3.72 -7.26 17.05
N VAL A 214 -3.05 -6.83 15.97
CA VAL A 214 -2.85 -5.44 15.60
C VAL A 214 -3.57 -5.18 14.28
N LEU A 215 -4.43 -4.16 14.23
CA LEU A 215 -4.99 -3.70 12.97
C LEU A 215 -3.85 -3.08 12.15
N LEU A 216 -3.66 -3.57 10.93
CA LEU A 216 -2.67 -3.07 9.98
C LEU A 216 -3.34 -2.29 8.85
N HIS A 217 -2.63 -1.33 8.29
CA HIS A 217 -2.92 -0.78 6.96
C HIS A 217 -2.74 -1.85 5.88
N GLY A 218 -1.67 -2.65 5.97
CA GLY A 218 -1.44 -3.80 5.09
C GLY A 218 -0.74 -3.50 3.76
N ASP A 219 -0.59 -2.23 3.39
CA ASP A 219 0.27 -1.77 2.28
C ASP A 219 0.81 -0.34 2.56
N TYR A 220 1.58 -0.17 3.64
CA TYR A 220 1.97 1.14 4.17
C TYR A 220 3.24 1.71 3.48
N TYR A 221 3.13 2.13 2.22
CA TYR A 221 4.25 2.65 1.40
C TYR A 221 3.95 4.01 0.76
N PRO A 222 4.93 4.71 0.14
CA PRO A 222 4.73 6.04 -0.44
C PRO A 222 3.52 6.22 -1.34
N GLY A 223 3.13 5.19 -2.11
CA GLY A 223 1.94 5.23 -2.98
C GLY A 223 0.60 5.25 -2.24
N SER A 224 0.61 4.94 -0.94
CA SER A 224 -0.54 5.01 -0.03
C SER A 224 -0.47 6.22 0.89
N TRP A 225 0.52 7.11 0.70
CA TRP A 225 0.66 8.34 1.45
C TRP A 225 0.45 9.54 0.54
N MET A 226 -0.33 10.50 1.01
CA MET A 226 -0.60 11.74 0.30
C MET A 226 -0.18 12.92 1.16
N THR A 227 0.29 14.01 0.55
CA THR A 227 0.71 15.21 1.27
C THR A 227 0.06 16.47 0.72
N LYS A 228 -0.31 17.37 1.63
CA LYS A 228 -0.78 18.74 1.34
C LYS A 228 -0.04 19.71 2.26
N GLY A 229 1.00 20.35 1.72
CA GLY A 229 1.99 21.03 2.56
C GLY A 229 2.69 20.01 3.47
N ASP A 230 2.71 20.29 4.78
CA ASP A 230 3.29 19.41 5.80
C ASP A 230 2.30 18.38 6.37
N HIS A 231 1.03 18.42 5.94
CA HIS A 231 0.01 17.48 6.39
C HIS A 231 0.03 16.22 5.53
N ILE A 232 -0.04 15.06 6.19
CA ILE A 232 0.01 13.73 5.56
C ILE A 232 -1.34 13.04 5.71
N TYR A 233 -1.82 12.41 4.64
CA TYR A 233 -2.96 11.51 4.65
C TYR A 233 -2.51 10.10 4.27
N VAL A 234 -3.24 9.10 4.75
CA VAL A 234 -3.06 7.69 4.38
C VAL A 234 -4.34 7.16 3.74
N ILE A 235 -4.18 6.47 2.62
CA ILE A 235 -5.26 5.97 1.78
C ILE A 235 -5.01 4.53 1.33
N ASP A 236 -6.03 3.92 0.74
CA ASP A 236 -5.99 2.58 0.15
C ASP A 236 -5.68 1.41 1.13
N PRO A 237 -6.33 1.35 2.32
CA PRO A 237 -6.14 0.26 3.29
C PRO A 237 -6.88 -1.04 2.91
N GLU A 238 -7.02 -1.35 1.62
CA GLU A 238 -7.75 -2.55 1.15
C GLU A 238 -7.05 -3.87 1.51
N PHE A 239 -5.73 -3.81 1.74
CA PHE A 239 -4.92 -4.93 2.23
C PHE A 239 -4.95 -5.06 3.76
N SER A 240 -5.73 -4.25 4.47
CA SER A 240 -5.79 -4.28 5.93
C SER A 240 -6.29 -5.62 6.47
N PHE A 241 -5.76 -6.00 7.63
CA PHE A 241 -6.14 -7.19 8.39
C PHE A 241 -5.59 -7.10 9.83
N MET A 242 -6.00 -8.05 10.67
CA MET A 242 -5.42 -8.22 12.00
C MET A 242 -4.13 -9.05 11.92
N GLY A 243 -2.99 -8.39 12.08
CA GLY A 243 -1.65 -8.95 11.95
C GLY A 243 -0.70 -8.52 13.06
N PHE A 244 0.57 -8.31 12.72
CA PHE A 244 1.64 -7.89 13.62
C PHE A 244 2.24 -6.55 13.15
N ALA A 245 2.53 -5.65 14.09
CA ALA A 245 2.89 -4.25 13.80
C ALA A 245 4.15 -4.12 12.94
N GLU A 246 5.09 -5.06 13.07
CA GLU A 246 6.34 -5.08 12.30
C GLU A 246 6.12 -5.19 10.79
N PHE A 247 4.94 -5.61 10.34
CA PHE A 247 4.63 -5.64 8.91
C PHE A 247 4.57 -4.21 8.33
N ASP A 248 3.66 -3.36 8.82
CA ASP A 248 3.55 -1.97 8.33
C ASP A 248 4.82 -1.15 8.64
N ILE A 249 5.39 -1.32 9.83
CA ILE A 249 6.60 -0.57 10.23
C ILE A 249 7.83 -1.03 9.44
N GLY A 250 7.92 -2.32 9.10
CA GLY A 250 8.98 -2.85 8.25
C GLY A 250 8.87 -2.35 6.82
N VAL A 251 7.65 -2.25 6.28
CA VAL A 251 7.40 -1.63 4.97
C VAL A 251 7.80 -0.15 4.99
N LEU A 252 7.40 0.63 6.00
CA LEU A 252 7.86 2.01 6.17
C LEU A 252 9.39 2.12 6.19
N ALA A 253 10.06 1.24 6.93
CA ALA A 253 11.51 1.21 7.02
C ALA A 253 12.17 0.88 5.67
N ALA A 254 11.67 -0.13 4.96
CA ALA A 254 12.17 -0.51 3.64
C ALA A 254 12.13 0.64 2.64
N HIS A 255 10.98 1.33 2.57
CA HIS A 255 10.83 2.46 1.66
C HIS A 255 11.70 3.65 2.06
N SER A 256 11.83 3.92 3.37
CA SER A 256 12.76 4.93 3.86
C SER A 256 14.21 4.62 3.43
N ILE A 257 14.66 3.37 3.57
CA ILE A 257 15.99 2.92 3.15
C ILE A 257 16.15 3.02 1.62
N MET A 258 15.17 2.62 0.82
CA MET A 258 15.25 2.74 -0.65
C MET A 258 15.29 4.21 -1.12
N ILE A 259 14.61 5.10 -0.39
CA ILE A 259 14.61 6.55 -0.64
C ILE A 259 15.98 7.14 -0.30
N THR A 260 16.53 6.85 0.89
CA THR A 260 17.72 7.55 1.40
C THR A 260 19.04 6.83 1.13
N MET A 261 19.00 5.54 0.81
CA MET A 261 20.15 4.61 0.88
C MET A 261 20.77 4.51 2.29
N ASP A 262 20.02 4.84 3.34
CA ASP A 262 20.53 4.91 4.72
C ASP A 262 19.77 3.96 5.66
N MET A 263 20.51 3.04 6.26
CA MET A 263 20.01 2.09 7.27
C MET A 263 19.71 2.74 8.62
N ALA A 264 20.24 3.94 8.91
CA ALA A 264 19.99 4.63 10.17
C ALA A 264 18.50 4.92 10.39
N CYS A 265 17.71 5.04 9.31
CA CYS A 265 16.25 5.16 9.36
C CYS A 265 15.60 4.04 10.19
N LEU A 266 16.12 2.80 10.15
CA LEU A 266 15.59 1.68 10.92
C LEU A 266 15.69 1.92 12.43
N ARG A 267 16.80 2.52 12.89
CA ARG A 267 16.99 2.89 14.30
C ARG A 267 16.03 4.00 14.71
N THR A 268 15.88 5.03 13.87
CA THR A 268 14.94 6.14 14.12
C THR A 268 13.51 5.62 14.26
N ILE A 269 13.07 4.78 13.33
CA ILE A 269 11.73 4.16 13.34
C ILE A 269 11.52 3.31 14.59
N LYS A 270 12.51 2.48 14.94
CA LYS A 270 12.46 1.64 16.14
C LYS A 270 12.29 2.47 17.41
N VAL A 271 13.07 3.55 17.56
CA VAL A 271 13.03 4.41 18.75
C VAL A 271 11.74 5.24 18.81
N GLY A 272 11.23 5.68 17.65
CA GLY A 272 10.03 6.51 17.57
C GLY A 272 8.72 5.75 17.75
N TYR A 273 8.68 4.44 17.52
CA TYR A 273 7.45 3.68 17.64
C TYR A 273 7.12 3.44 19.12
N PRO A 274 5.92 3.84 19.61
CA PRO A 274 5.63 3.82 21.05
C PRO A 274 5.33 2.42 21.60
N GLY A 275 5.13 1.41 20.74
CA GLY A 275 4.92 0.02 21.13
C GLY A 275 6.19 -0.80 21.13
N ARG A 276 6.12 -2.03 21.65
CA ARG A 276 7.23 -3.00 21.54
C ARG A 276 7.21 -3.65 20.17
N LEU A 277 8.32 -3.57 19.44
CA LEU A 277 8.55 -4.27 18.18
C LEU A 277 9.57 -5.39 18.39
N ASN A 278 9.37 -6.51 17.70
CA ASN A 278 10.39 -7.53 17.49
C ASN A 278 11.38 -7.02 16.44
N GLU A 279 12.60 -6.72 16.89
CA GLU A 279 13.64 -6.10 16.06
C GLU A 279 14.05 -6.98 14.87
N GLN A 280 14.15 -8.29 15.09
CA GLN A 280 14.51 -9.23 14.05
C GLN A 280 13.42 -9.28 12.98
N LEU A 281 12.17 -9.39 13.40
CA LEU A 281 11.04 -9.44 12.46
C LEU A 281 10.89 -8.14 11.69
N LEU A 282 11.06 -6.99 12.35
CA LEU A 282 11.06 -5.67 11.71
C LEU A 282 12.13 -5.58 10.62
N ALA A 283 13.37 -5.99 10.92
CA ALA A 283 14.45 -6.03 9.95
C ALA A 283 14.13 -6.99 8.80
N GLN A 284 13.60 -8.18 9.09
CA GLN A 284 13.24 -9.16 8.09
C GLN A 284 12.16 -8.65 7.12
N VAL A 285 11.09 -8.06 7.63
CA VAL A 285 10.05 -7.44 6.79
C VAL A 285 10.66 -6.34 5.92
N ALA A 286 11.50 -5.48 6.50
CA ALA A 286 12.13 -4.41 5.74
C ALA A 286 13.00 -4.93 4.59
N GLY A 287 13.84 -5.93 4.85
CA GLY A 287 14.66 -6.55 3.81
C GLY A 287 13.83 -7.24 2.73
N ILE A 288 12.76 -7.95 3.12
CA ILE A 288 11.87 -8.63 2.15
C ILE A 288 11.18 -7.59 1.25
N GLU A 289 10.69 -6.50 1.82
CA GLU A 289 10.05 -5.41 1.07
C GLU A 289 11.04 -4.76 0.09
N ILE A 290 12.28 -4.50 0.48
CA ILE A 290 13.32 -3.99 -0.44
C ILE A 290 13.51 -4.96 -1.60
N MET A 291 13.71 -6.25 -1.33
CA MET A 291 13.93 -7.25 -2.38
C MET A 291 12.73 -7.37 -3.31
N ARG A 292 11.51 -7.52 -2.80
CA ARG A 292 10.31 -7.70 -3.65
C ARG A 292 10.04 -6.50 -4.54
N ARG A 293 10.43 -5.28 -4.11
CA ARG A 293 10.28 -4.06 -4.91
C ARG A 293 11.36 -3.91 -5.98
N LEU A 294 12.55 -4.49 -5.77
CA LEU A 294 13.64 -4.45 -6.75
C LEU A 294 13.55 -5.59 -7.79
N ILE A 295 13.23 -6.81 -7.35
CA ILE A 295 13.30 -8.03 -8.18
C ILE A 295 11.94 -8.75 -8.36
N GLY A 296 10.84 -8.12 -7.94
CA GLY A 296 9.48 -8.61 -8.14
C GLY A 296 8.69 -7.81 -9.18
N LEU A 297 7.45 -8.24 -9.43
CA LEU A 297 6.57 -7.66 -10.47
C LEU A 297 6.20 -6.19 -10.21
N ALA A 298 5.93 -5.82 -8.96
CA ALA A 298 5.39 -4.52 -8.58
C ALA A 298 6.49 -3.45 -8.47
N GLN A 299 7.01 -3.05 -9.62
CA GLN A 299 8.09 -2.07 -9.76
C GLN A 299 7.67 -0.67 -9.26
N LEU A 300 8.62 0.02 -8.64
CA LEU A 300 8.49 1.41 -8.17
C LEU A 300 9.08 2.38 -9.21
N PRO A 301 8.72 3.67 -9.20
CA PRO A 301 9.40 4.71 -9.97
C PRO A 301 10.78 5.07 -9.37
N LEU A 302 11.54 4.04 -8.96
CA LEU A 302 12.82 4.17 -8.27
C LEU A 302 13.96 4.30 -9.29
N LYS A 303 14.42 5.53 -9.52
CA LYS A 303 15.55 5.83 -10.41
C LYS A 303 16.89 5.55 -9.71
N ARG A 304 17.35 4.30 -9.76
CA ARG A 304 18.62 3.84 -9.17
C ARG A 304 19.49 3.13 -10.20
N SER A 305 20.80 3.37 -10.13
CA SER A 305 21.79 2.62 -10.90
C SER A 305 21.80 1.14 -10.49
N LEU A 306 22.31 0.28 -11.37
CA LEU A 306 22.45 -1.15 -11.07
C LEU A 306 23.31 -1.39 -9.82
N GLN A 307 24.36 -0.57 -9.63
CA GLN A 307 25.22 -0.63 -8.45
C GLN A 307 24.48 -0.23 -7.17
N GLU A 308 23.64 0.80 -7.19
CA GLU A 308 22.80 1.15 -6.04
C GLU A 308 21.79 0.05 -5.71
N LYS A 309 21.16 -0.56 -6.73
CA LYS A 309 20.26 -1.71 -6.52
C LYS A 309 20.99 -2.92 -5.93
N LYS A 310 22.22 -3.19 -6.38
CA LYS A 310 23.08 -4.23 -5.79
C LYS A 310 23.31 -3.97 -4.31
N LEU A 311 23.70 -2.75 -3.92
CA LEU A 311 23.89 -2.38 -2.51
C LEU A 311 22.61 -2.56 -1.69
N LEU A 312 21.46 -2.13 -2.20
CA LEU A 312 20.17 -2.33 -1.53
C LEU A 312 19.83 -3.81 -1.32
N LEU A 313 20.10 -4.67 -2.32
CA LEU A 313 19.88 -6.11 -2.19
C LEU A 313 20.83 -6.76 -1.17
N GLU A 314 22.08 -6.30 -1.10
CA GLU A 314 23.06 -6.75 -0.10
C GLU A 314 22.63 -6.34 1.32
N MET A 315 22.21 -5.09 1.51
CA MET A 315 21.65 -4.58 2.77
C MET A 315 20.41 -5.37 3.19
N ALA A 316 19.47 -5.57 2.25
CA ALA A 316 18.25 -6.33 2.47
C ALA A 316 18.54 -7.77 2.88
N ARG A 317 19.53 -8.42 2.27
CA ARG A 317 19.95 -9.78 2.64
C ARG A 317 20.51 -9.82 4.05
N GLY A 318 21.33 -8.83 4.43
CA GLY A 318 21.85 -8.68 5.79
C GLY A 318 20.73 -8.58 6.83
N LEU A 319 19.71 -7.78 6.54
CA LEU A 319 18.53 -7.63 7.38
C LEU A 319 17.75 -8.93 7.56
N ILE A 320 17.53 -9.69 6.48
CA ILE A 320 16.74 -10.92 6.54
C ILE A 320 17.46 -12.02 7.32
N LEU A 321 18.78 -12.13 7.14
CA LEU A 321 19.59 -13.17 7.77
C LEU A 321 20.10 -12.81 9.16
N ASN A 322 19.78 -11.61 9.67
CA ASN A 322 20.25 -11.09 10.95
C ASN A 322 21.79 -11.17 11.08
N LYS A 323 22.50 -10.97 9.97
CA LYS A 323 23.95 -10.78 10.03
C LYS A 323 24.15 -9.32 10.44
N SER A 324 24.52 -9.10 11.71
CA SER A 324 24.98 -7.80 12.17
C SER A 324 26.02 -7.30 11.18
N SER A 325 25.70 -6.19 10.50
CA SER A 325 26.64 -5.43 9.68
C SER A 325 27.79 -4.91 10.51
#